data_AF-A0A3Q2VRN1-F1
#
_entry.id   AF-A0A3Q2VRN1-F1
#
_cell.length_a   1.000
_cell.length_b   1.000
_cell.length_c   1.000
_cell.angle_alpha   90.00
_cell.angle_beta   90.00
_cell.angle_gamma   90.00
#
_symmetry.space_group_name_H-M   'P 1'
#
loop_
_entity.id
_entity.type
_entity.pdbx_description
1 polymer ?
#
loop_
_entity_poly.entity_id
_entity_poly.type
_entity_poly.pdbx_seq_one_letter_code
_entity_poly.pdbx_strand_id
1 'polypeptide(L)'
;IAERQWLIKYVDLEQSENLESHRTNGFRNTKSLVVRRGAPFKVSVQLEGRPFNPKINTLRVKIMLGTFLSILHGCFCLCFSLHSSIFPSGNLYELNPLKPSVYICSPASASVGSYRFQLCVLTQDGKKSSAYGNFILLCNPWCSGK
;
A
#
# COMPACT_ATOMS: atom_id res chain seq x y z
N ILE A 1 1.09 -6.54 33.70
CA ILE A 1 0.42 -5.68 32.70
C ILE A 1 1.00 -6.08 31.34
N ALA A 2 0.28 -6.88 30.57
CA ALA A 2 0.78 -7.38 29.28
C ALA A 2 0.86 -6.21 28.28
N GLU A 3 2.05 -5.96 27.74
CA GLU A 3 2.26 -4.96 26.70
C GLU A 3 1.42 -5.34 25.47
N ARG A 4 0.34 -4.60 25.20
CA ARG A 4 -0.49 -4.83 24.01
C ARG A 4 0.38 -4.65 22.76
N GLN A 5 0.70 -5.77 22.15
CA GLN A 5 1.47 -5.87 20.90
C GLN A 5 0.66 -5.23 19.77
N TRP A 6 1.33 -4.52 18.89
CA TRP A 6 0.71 -4.00 17.67
C TRP A 6 0.30 -5.16 16.78
N LEU A 7 -1.00 -5.33 16.58
CA LEU A 7 -1.51 -6.28 15.60
C LEU A 7 -2.05 -5.52 14.41
N ILE A 8 -1.64 -5.92 13.20
CA ILE A 8 -2.38 -5.50 12.01
C ILE A 8 -3.65 -6.34 12.04
N LYS A 9 -4.80 -5.69 12.19
CA LYS A 9 -6.09 -6.39 12.23
C LYS A 9 -6.48 -6.85 10.84
N TYR A 10 -6.42 -5.95 9.87
CA TYR A 10 -6.59 -6.25 8.45
C TYR A 10 -5.96 -5.15 7.59
N VAL A 11 -5.80 -5.46 6.31
CA VAL A 11 -5.35 -4.51 5.28
C VAL A 11 -6.53 -4.23 4.36
N ASP A 12 -6.77 -2.95 4.13
CA ASP A 12 -7.79 -2.45 3.22
C ASP A 12 -7.11 -2.04 1.90
N LEU A 13 -7.53 -2.65 0.81
CA LEU A 13 -7.05 -2.34 -0.54
C LEU A 13 -7.80 -1.17 -1.17
N GLU A 14 -8.68 -0.48 -0.42
CA GLU A 14 -9.43 0.69 -0.86
C GLU A 14 -10.06 0.46 -2.26
N GLN A 15 -10.69 -0.72 -2.41
CA GLN A 15 -10.97 -1.32 -3.71
C GLN A 15 -11.82 -0.41 -4.60
N SER A 16 -12.86 0.22 -4.06
CA SER A 16 -13.72 1.13 -4.82
C SER A 16 -12.93 2.33 -5.37
N GLU A 17 -12.16 3.01 -4.51
CA GLU A 17 -11.36 4.20 -4.85
C GLU A 17 -10.30 3.84 -5.91
N ASN A 18 -9.58 2.74 -5.71
CA ASN A 18 -8.53 2.30 -6.62
C ASN A 18 -9.06 1.80 -7.97
N LEU A 19 -10.18 1.06 -7.98
CA LEU A 19 -10.75 0.59 -9.24
C LEU A 19 -11.24 1.75 -10.11
N GLU A 20 -11.80 2.77 -9.48
CA GLU A 20 -12.24 3.99 -10.15
C GLU A 20 -11.06 4.77 -10.72
N SER A 21 -10.05 5.09 -9.90
CA SER A 21 -8.87 5.85 -10.33
C SER A 21 -8.07 5.13 -11.42
N HIS A 22 -8.03 3.80 -11.40
CA HIS A 22 -7.35 2.99 -12.41
C HIS A 22 -8.24 2.59 -13.60
N ARG A 23 -9.50 3.03 -13.67
CA ARG A 23 -10.43 2.66 -14.77
C ARG A 23 -10.50 1.13 -14.95
N THR A 24 -10.75 0.44 -13.84
CA THR A 24 -10.82 -1.02 -13.72
C THR A 24 -12.09 -1.47 -13.00
N ASN A 25 -13.10 -0.61 -12.89
CA ASN A 25 -14.41 -0.89 -12.27
C ASN A 25 -15.09 -2.18 -12.76
N GLY A 26 -14.83 -2.63 -14.00
CA GLY A 26 -15.32 -3.91 -14.50
C GLY A 26 -14.86 -5.14 -13.68
N PHE A 27 -13.82 -4.99 -12.85
CA PHE A 27 -13.29 -6.03 -11.97
C PHE A 27 -13.79 -5.93 -10.52
N ARG A 28 -14.80 -5.10 -10.22
CA ARG A 28 -15.35 -4.89 -8.87
C ARG A 28 -15.75 -6.18 -8.16
N ASN A 29 -16.27 -7.16 -8.90
CA ASN A 29 -16.74 -8.44 -8.36
C ASN A 29 -15.62 -9.49 -8.21
N THR A 30 -14.37 -9.14 -8.52
CA THR A 30 -13.23 -10.06 -8.37
C THR A 30 -12.62 -9.96 -6.97
N LYS A 31 -12.03 -11.06 -6.50
CA LYS A 31 -11.37 -11.13 -5.18
C LYS A 31 -10.07 -10.30 -5.11
N SER A 32 -9.47 -9.98 -6.26
CA SER A 32 -8.18 -9.29 -6.33
C SER A 32 -8.38 -7.84 -6.76
N LEU A 33 -7.65 -6.91 -6.13
CA LEU A 33 -7.57 -5.55 -6.64
C LEU A 33 -6.89 -5.57 -8.01
N VAL A 34 -7.47 -4.90 -9.01
CA VAL A 34 -6.90 -4.77 -10.35
C VAL A 34 -6.50 -3.32 -10.57
N VAL A 35 -5.22 -3.06 -10.81
CA VAL A 35 -4.65 -1.72 -10.99
C VAL A 35 -3.78 -1.68 -12.23
N ARG A 36 -3.32 -0.50 -12.61
CA ARG A 36 -2.53 -0.25 -13.82
C ARG A 36 -1.16 0.31 -13.46
N ARG A 37 -0.12 -0.14 -14.16
CA ARG A 37 1.27 0.28 -13.91
C ARG A 37 1.49 1.78 -14.12
N GLY A 38 2.48 2.37 -13.45
CA GLY A 38 2.78 3.80 -13.59
C GLY A 38 1.71 4.73 -13.00
N ALA A 39 0.78 4.21 -12.20
CA ALA A 39 -0.19 4.99 -11.44
C ALA A 39 -0.22 4.52 -9.98
N PRO A 40 -0.33 5.44 -9.00
CA PRO A 40 -0.37 5.09 -7.59
C PRO A 40 -1.74 4.54 -7.18
N PHE A 41 -1.75 3.49 -6.35
CA PHE A 41 -2.95 2.97 -5.69
C PHE A 41 -2.78 2.99 -4.17
N LYS A 42 -3.88 3.17 -3.44
CA LYS A 42 -3.91 3.36 -2.00
C LYS A 42 -4.07 2.03 -1.27
N VAL A 43 -3.34 1.85 -0.18
CA VAL A 43 -3.50 0.73 0.75
C VAL A 43 -3.55 1.26 2.16
N SER A 44 -4.56 0.87 2.93
CA SER A 44 -4.73 1.29 4.31
C SER A 44 -4.60 0.10 5.26
N VAL A 45 -4.16 0.38 6.48
CA VAL A 45 -3.87 -0.67 7.47
C VAL A 45 -4.69 -0.38 8.71
N GLN A 46 -5.59 -1.28 9.08
CA GLN A 46 -6.29 -1.15 10.35
C GLN A 46 -5.41 -1.73 11.47
N LEU A 47 -5.03 -0.87 12.40
CA LEU A 47 -4.21 -1.24 13.54
C LEU A 47 -5.08 -1.48 14.76
N GLU A 48 -4.65 -2.43 15.59
CA GLU A 48 -5.25 -2.74 16.88
C GLU A 48 -4.25 -2.46 18.01
N GLY A 49 -4.78 -1.97 19.13
CA GLY A 49 -4.02 -1.71 20.35
C GLY A 49 -3.50 -0.28 20.49
N ARG A 50 -2.74 0.24 19.52
CA ARG A 50 -2.13 1.58 19.58
C ARG A 50 -2.29 2.34 18.24
N PRO A 51 -2.18 3.69 18.24
CA PRO A 51 -2.28 4.55 17.04
C PRO A 51 -0.91 4.81 16.38
N PHE A 52 -0.81 4.70 15.05
CA PHE A 52 0.45 4.76 14.30
C PHE A 52 1.16 6.09 14.54
N ASN A 53 2.42 6.02 14.99
CA ASN A 53 3.25 7.21 15.16
C ASN A 53 4.43 7.18 14.17
N PRO A 54 4.44 8.06 13.16
CA PRO A 54 5.48 8.09 12.14
C PRO A 54 6.89 8.39 12.65
N LYS A 55 7.02 8.98 13.84
CA LYS A 55 8.33 9.30 14.42
C LYS A 55 9.06 8.06 14.97
N ILE A 56 8.30 7.02 15.33
CA ILE A 56 8.81 5.82 16.00
C ILE A 56 8.41 4.52 15.31
N ASN A 57 7.50 4.58 14.35
CA ASN A 57 7.01 3.44 13.61
C ASN A 57 7.37 3.59 12.14
N THR A 58 7.83 2.50 11.54
CA THR A 58 8.11 2.42 10.12
C THR A 58 7.15 1.45 9.48
N LEU A 59 6.47 1.90 8.44
CA LEU A 59 5.68 1.05 7.57
C LEU A 59 6.57 0.64 6.38
N ARG A 60 6.62 -0.64 6.03
CA ARG A 60 7.37 -1.15 4.87
C ARG A 60 6.47 -2.03 4.03
N VAL A 61 6.57 -1.92 2.72
CA VAL A 61 5.86 -2.79 1.79
C VAL A 61 6.89 -3.51 0.93
N LYS A 62 6.79 -4.84 0.87
CA LYS A 62 7.56 -5.67 -0.06
C LYS A 62 6.60 -6.17 -1.12
N ILE A 63 7.02 -6.16 -2.38
CA ILE A 63 6.20 -6.56 -3.52
C ILE A 63 6.92 -7.65 -4.29
N MET A 64 6.18 -8.67 -4.69
CA MET A 64 6.67 -9.89 -5.34
C MET A 64 5.77 -10.21 -6.55
N LEU A 65 6.36 -10.57 -7.68
CA LEU A 65 5.63 -11.00 -8.88
C LEU A 65 5.54 -12.54 -8.90
N GLY A 66 4.34 -13.10 -8.95
CA GLY A 66 4.13 -14.55 -9.03
C GLY A 66 4.57 -15.35 -7.79
N THR A 67 4.89 -16.64 -7.98
CA THR A 67 5.41 -17.56 -6.94
C THR A 67 6.93 -17.53 -6.81
N PHE A 68 7.62 -16.83 -7.72
CA PHE A 68 9.07 -16.76 -7.73
C PHE A 68 9.54 -15.64 -6.80
N LEU A 69 10.41 -15.97 -5.85
CA LEU A 69 11.09 -15.01 -4.96
C LEU A 69 12.17 -14.22 -5.72
N SER A 70 11.95 -13.86 -6.98
CA SER A 70 12.76 -12.83 -7.59
C SER A 70 12.35 -11.52 -6.92
N ILE A 71 13.24 -10.99 -6.08
CA ILE A 71 13.22 -9.60 -5.65
C ILE A 71 13.22 -8.80 -6.95
N LEU A 72 12.05 -8.38 -7.41
CA LEU A 72 11.96 -7.58 -8.61
C LEU A 72 12.60 -6.25 -8.23
N HIS A 73 13.80 -5.98 -8.76
CA HIS A 73 14.45 -4.67 -8.70
C HIS A 73 13.72 -3.64 -9.59
N GLY A 74 12.39 -3.70 -9.63
CA GLY A 74 11.55 -2.62 -10.11
C GLY A 74 11.25 -1.77 -8.89
N CYS A 75 11.83 -0.57 -8.82
CA CYS A 75 11.65 0.34 -7.70
C CYS A 75 10.16 0.72 -7.62
N PHE A 76 9.39 0.03 -6.77
CA PHE A 76 8.05 0.50 -6.42
C PHE A 76 8.25 1.71 -5.53
N CYS A 77 7.87 2.89 -6.03
CA CYS A 77 7.87 4.10 -5.23
C CYS A 77 6.80 3.94 -4.16
N LEU A 78 7.24 3.78 -2.90
CA LEU A 78 6.38 3.85 -1.74
C LEU A 78 6.26 5.31 -1.33
N CYS A 79 5.15 5.94 -1.73
CA CYS A 79 4.79 7.23 -1.20
C CYS A 79 4.02 6.99 0.09
N PHE A 80 4.67 7.21 1.23
CA PHE A 80 3.95 7.26 2.49
C PHE A 80 3.05 8.48 2.46
N SER A 81 1.74 8.27 2.52
CA SER A 81 0.81 9.36 2.84
C SER A 81 0.81 9.56 4.36
N LEU A 82 1.97 9.90 4.88
CA LEU A 82 2.07 10.69 6.09
C LEU A 82 2.22 12.10 5.56
N HIS A 83 1.09 12.79 5.35
CA HIS A 83 1.05 14.07 4.66
C HIS A 83 2.11 15.03 5.21
N SER A 84 3.24 15.08 4.52
CA SER A 84 4.34 16.00 4.73
C SER A 84 5.24 15.91 3.49
N SER A 85 4.72 16.36 2.33
CA SER A 85 5.48 17.21 1.37
C SER A 85 4.91 17.30 -0.05
N ILE A 86 3.84 16.58 -0.45
CA ILE A 86 3.41 16.60 -1.87
C ILE A 86 2.22 17.53 -2.18
N PHE A 87 1.54 18.13 -1.20
CA PHE A 87 0.47 19.10 -1.46
C PHE A 87 0.63 20.36 -0.59
N PRO A 88 0.71 21.57 -1.18
CA PRO A 88 0.67 22.80 -0.42
C PRO A 88 -0.79 23.06 -0.03
N SER A 89 -1.02 23.16 1.28
CA SER A 89 -2.27 23.61 1.90
C SER A 89 -3.42 22.58 1.91
N GLY A 90 -3.61 21.93 3.06
CA GLY A 90 -4.70 21.00 3.30
C GLY A 90 -4.58 20.30 4.65
N ASN A 91 -4.79 21.06 5.73
CA ASN A 91 -5.35 20.62 7.01
C ASN A 91 -4.85 19.29 7.63
N LEU A 92 -3.94 19.45 8.59
CA LEU A 92 -3.25 18.41 9.36
C LEU A 92 -4.14 17.53 10.30
N TYR A 93 -5.47 17.62 10.22
CA TYR A 93 -6.42 17.08 11.20
C TYR A 93 -7.26 15.88 10.74
N GLU A 94 -7.05 15.35 9.54
CA GLU A 94 -7.83 14.20 8.99
C GLU A 94 -7.10 12.84 9.02
N LEU A 95 -5.97 12.71 9.72
CA LEU A 95 -5.32 11.40 9.84
C LEU A 95 -6.01 10.59 10.94
N ASN A 96 -6.71 9.51 10.58
CA ASN A 96 -7.07 8.47 11.54
C ASN A 96 -5.81 7.65 11.84
N PRO A 97 -5.17 7.81 13.02
CA PRO A 97 -3.91 7.15 13.29
C PRO A 97 -4.09 5.64 13.52
N LEU A 98 -5.32 5.15 13.68
CA LEU A 98 -5.63 3.72 13.71
C LEU A 98 -5.78 3.13 12.30
N LYS A 99 -5.91 3.95 11.26
CA LYS A 99 -6.03 3.54 9.85
C LYS A 99 -5.02 4.30 8.96
N PRO A 100 -3.68 4.18 9.17
CA PRO A 100 -2.72 4.80 8.27
C PRO A 100 -2.83 4.24 6.85
N SER A 101 -2.54 5.08 5.85
CA SER A 101 -2.57 4.73 4.44
C SER A 101 -1.26 5.05 3.72
N VAL A 102 -0.98 4.29 2.67
CA VAL A 102 0.17 4.46 1.78
C VAL A 102 -0.25 4.36 0.33
N TYR A 103 0.45 5.09 -0.53
CA TYR A 103 0.32 4.93 -1.97
C TYR A 103 1.48 4.09 -2.50
N ILE A 104 1.13 3.06 -3.24
CA ILE A 104 2.06 2.18 -3.93
C ILE A 104 2.02 2.56 -5.40
N CYS A 105 3.16 2.98 -5.95
CA CYS A 105 3.29 3.24 -7.37
C CYS A 105 4.30 2.27 -7.99
N SER A 106 3.89 1.58 -9.05
CA SER A 106 4.79 0.74 -9.85
C SER A 106 5.39 1.57 -10.98
N PRO A 107 6.61 1.24 -11.45
CA PRO A 107 7.17 1.82 -12.66
C PRO A 107 6.23 1.64 -13.87
N ALA A 108 6.23 2.58 -14.81
CA ALA A 108 5.49 2.46 -16.06
C ALA A 108 5.95 1.26 -16.91
N SER A 109 7.20 0.79 -16.70
CA SER A 109 7.81 -0.38 -17.33
C SER A 109 7.58 -1.69 -16.57
N ALA A 110 6.89 -1.69 -15.42
CA ALA A 110 6.67 -2.89 -14.62
C ALA A 110 5.97 -4.00 -15.43
N SER A 111 6.36 -5.25 -15.16
CA SER A 111 5.73 -6.43 -15.72
C SER A 111 4.25 -6.49 -15.35
N VAL A 112 3.42 -6.98 -16.28
CA VAL A 112 1.99 -7.20 -16.05
C VAL A 112 1.81 -8.58 -15.42
N GLY A 113 0.90 -8.70 -14.46
CA GLY A 113 0.61 -9.99 -13.84
C GLY A 113 0.07 -9.90 -12.41
N SER A 114 0.06 -11.06 -11.75
CA SER A 114 -0.37 -11.19 -10.35
C SER A 114 0.80 -10.92 -9.40
N TYR A 115 0.61 -9.93 -8.54
CA TYR A 115 1.55 -9.53 -7.52
C TYR A 115 1.05 -9.91 -6.14
N ARG A 116 1.99 -10.27 -5.27
CA ARG A 116 1.79 -10.40 -3.83
C ARG A 116 2.53 -9.26 -3.15
N PHE A 117 2.00 -8.78 -2.04
CA PHE A 117 2.73 -7.85 -1.19
C PHE A 117 2.70 -8.29 0.26
N GLN A 118 3.78 -7.94 0.98
CA GLN A 118 3.88 -8.04 2.42
C GLN A 118 4.00 -6.63 2.97
N LEU A 119 3.01 -6.22 3.76
CA LEU A 119 3.03 -4.98 4.51
C LEU A 119 3.52 -5.27 5.92
N CYS A 120 4.54 -4.54 6.37
CA CYS A 120 5.18 -4.70 7.67
C CYS A 120 5.11 -3.40 8.45
N VAL A 121 4.64 -3.45 9.70
CA VAL A 121 4.79 -2.36 10.67
C VAL A 121 5.94 -2.75 11.59
N LEU A 122 6.95 -1.88 11.67
CA LEU A 122 8.15 -2.03 12.49
C LEU A 122 8.17 -0.93 13.56
N THR A 123 8.58 -1.28 14.76
CA THR A 123 8.76 -0.35 15.87
C THR A 123 10.23 -0.20 16.26
N GLN A 124 10.56 0.87 16.97
CA GLN A 124 11.92 1.08 17.50
C GLN A 124 12.37 -0.02 18.47
N ASP A 125 11.45 -0.64 19.21
CA ASP A 125 11.71 -1.79 20.10
C ASP A 125 11.82 -3.13 19.33
N GLY A 126 11.92 -3.08 18.00
CA GLY A 126 12.15 -4.26 17.15
C GLY A 126 10.93 -5.15 16.95
N LYS A 127 9.77 -4.80 17.51
CA LYS A 127 8.52 -5.54 17.27
C LYS A 127 8.07 -5.34 15.82
N LYS A 128 7.58 -6.44 15.24
CA LYS A 128 7.14 -6.50 13.85
C LYS A 128 5.76 -7.13 13.76
N SER A 129 4.86 -6.45 13.06
CA SER A 129 3.60 -7.02 12.60
C SER A 129 3.60 -7.08 11.08
N SER A 130 2.98 -8.09 10.48
CA SER A 130 2.91 -8.22 9.03
C SER A 130 1.56 -8.72 8.55
N ALA A 131 1.14 -8.20 7.41
CA ALA A 131 -0.02 -8.64 6.68
C ALA A 131 0.32 -8.83 5.21
N TYR A 132 -0.46 -9.65 4.53
CA TYR A 132 -0.23 -10.04 3.14
C TYR A 132 -1.48 -9.74 2.32
N GLY A 133 -1.27 -9.37 1.07
CA GLY A 133 -2.35 -9.20 0.11
C GLY A 133 -1.85 -9.41 -1.31
N ASN A 134 -2.78 -9.39 -2.25
CA ASN A 134 -2.49 -9.61 -3.66
C ASN A 134 -3.18 -8.54 -4.51
N PHE A 135 -2.59 -8.21 -5.65
CA PHE A 135 -3.20 -7.37 -6.68
C PHE A 135 -2.78 -7.85 -8.07
N ILE A 136 -3.56 -7.48 -9.08
CA ILE A 136 -3.25 -7.71 -10.49
C ILE A 136 -2.83 -6.38 -11.08
N LEU A 137 -1.67 -6.35 -11.71
CA LEU A 137 -1.14 -5.18 -12.39
C LEU A 137 -1.33 -5.33 -13.89
N LEU A 138 -2.02 -4.39 -14.52
CA LEU A 138 -2.27 -4.31 -15.96
C LEU A 138 -1.42 -3.23 -16.63
N CYS A 139 -1.36 -3.28 -17.96
CA CYS A 139 -0.89 -2.17 -18.77
C CYS A 139 -1.72 -0.89 -18.48
N ASN A 140 -1.05 0.27 -18.60
CA ASN A 140 -1.66 1.57 -18.43
C ASN A 140 -1.57 2.42 -19.70
N PRO A 141 -2.60 2.38 -20.58
CA PRO A 141 -2.69 3.24 -21.75
C PRO A 141 -2.73 4.74 -21.43
N TRP A 142 -3.03 5.12 -20.19
CA TRP A 142 -3.13 6.53 -19.75
C TRP A 142 -1.86 7.03 -19.06
N CYS A 143 -0.85 6.17 -18.90
CA CYS A 143 0.45 6.59 -18.42
C CYS A 143 1.23 7.18 -19.60
N SER A 144 1.55 8.46 -19.53
CA SER A 144 2.31 9.22 -20.55
C SER A 144 3.81 8.93 -20.52
N GLY A 145 4.19 7.67 -20.26
CA GLY A 145 5.53 7.17 -19.96
C GLY A 145 6.67 8.03 -20.54
N LYS A 146 7.39 8.70 -19.64
CA LYS A 146 8.76 9.14 -19.88
C LYS A 146 9.68 8.24 -19.07
#